data_AF-A0A2N4Z001-F1
#
_entry.id   AF-A0A2N4Z001-F1
#
_cell.length_a   1.000
_cell.length_b   1.000
_cell.length_c   1.000
_cell.angle_alpha   90.00
_cell.angle_beta   90.00
_cell.angle_gamma   90.00
#
_symmetry.space_group_name_H-M   'P 1'
#
loop_
_entity.id
_entity.type
_entity.pdbx_description
1 polymer ?
#
loop_
_entity_poly.entity_id
_entity_poly.type
_entity_poly.pdbx_seq_one_letter_code
_entity_poly.pdbx_strand_id
1 'polypeptide(L)' 'MHFRAITRIVGLLVILFSGTMIVPGLVALIYRDGAGRAFTQTFFVALAIGSM' A
#
# COMPACT_ATOMS: atom_id res chain seq x y z
N MET A 1 7.60 -10.21 26.19
CA MET A 1 6.79 -10.64 25.03
C MET A 1 7.31 -9.94 23.77
N HIS A 2 7.41 -10.63 22.63
CA HIS A 2 8.06 -10.15 21.40
C HIS A 2 7.17 -9.25 20.52
N PHE A 3 6.27 -8.46 21.11
CA PHE A 3 5.34 -7.58 20.37
C PHE A 3 6.05 -6.57 19.44
N ARG A 4 7.28 -6.15 19.80
CA ARG A 4 8.10 -5.24 18.99
C ARG A 4 8.65 -5.89 17.71
N ALA A 5 8.79 -7.21 17.69
CA ALA A 5 9.17 -7.96 16.49
C ALA A 5 7.95 -8.18 15.57
N ILE A 6 6.79 -8.48 16.16
CA ILE A 6 5.53 -8.67 15.42
C ILE A 6 5.15 -7.39 14.67
N THR A 7 5.18 -6.24 15.33
CA THR A 7 4.89 -4.93 14.72
C THR A 7 5.81 -4.60 13.54
N ARG A 8 7.11 -4.92 13.62
CA ARG A 8 8.03 -4.80 12.47
C ARG A 8 7.63 -5.65 11.28
N ILE A 9 7.30 -6.93 11.52
CA ILE A 9 6.91 -7.84 10.43
C ILE A 9 5.61 -7.36 9.79
N VAL A 10 4.64 -6.93 10.60
CA VAL A 10 3.38 -6.37 10.11
C VAL A 10 3.63 -5.10 9.29
N GLY A 11 4.47 -4.17 9.76
CA GLY A 11 4.83 -2.96 9.01
C GLY A 11 5.48 -3.28 7.66
N LEU A 12 6.43 -4.21 7.62
CA LEU A 12 7.05 -4.68 6.37
C LEU A 12 6.02 -5.31 5.43
N LEU A 13 5.07 -6.08 5.96
CA LEU A 13 4.02 -6.71 5.16
C LEU A 13 3.08 -5.65 4.56
N VAL A 14 2.77 -4.59 5.32
CA VAL A 14 1.95 -3.46 4.84
C VAL A 14 2.68 -2.67 3.74
N ILE A 15 3.99 -2.44 3.88
CA ILE A 15 4.81 -1.81 2.82
C ILE A 15 4.84 -2.68 1.56
N LEU A 16 5.01 -4.00 1.71
CA LEU A 16 4.99 -4.92 0.58
C LEU A 16 3.62 -4.94 -0.10
N PHE A 17 2.54 -4.94 0.70
CA PHE A 17 1.17 -4.89 0.21
C PHE A 17 0.86 -3.59 -0.53
N SER A 18 1.40 -2.44 -0.09
CA SER A 18 1.17 -1.17 -0.77
C SER A 18 1.63 -1.25 -2.23
N GLY A 19 2.78 -1.87 -2.51
CA GLY A 19 3.29 -2.07 -3.87
C GLY A 19 2.31 -2.76 -4.83
N THR A 20 1.41 -3.61 -4.32
CA THR A 20 0.39 -4.26 -5.15
C THR A 20 -0.62 -3.27 -5.74
N MET A 21 -0.83 -2.10 -5.12
CA MET A 21 -1.74 -1.04 -5.59
C MET A 21 -1.27 -0.34 -6.87
N ILE A 22 0.01 -0.51 -7.26
CA ILE A 22 0.55 0.04 -8.50
C ILE A 22 -0.10 -0.63 -9.72
N VAL A 23 -0.36 -1.94 -9.66
CA VAL A 23 -0.96 -2.72 -10.75
C VAL A 23 -2.38 -2.25 -11.08
N PRO A 24 -3.35 -2.23 -10.14
CA PRO A 24 -4.70 -1.72 -10.41
C PRO A 24 -4.69 -0.20 -10.68
N GLY A 25 -3.75 0.56 -10.11
CA GLY A 25 -3.56 1.97 -10.46
C GLY A 25 -3.20 2.17 -11.93
N LEU A 26 -2.31 1.32 -12.48
CA LEU A 26 -1.96 1.32 -13.89
C LEU A 26 -3.13 0.89 -14.77
N VAL A 27 -3.88 -0.14 -14.37
CA VAL A 27 -5.10 -0.58 -15.07
C VAL A 27 -6.12 0.57 -15.12
N ALA A 28 -6.36 1.27 -14.01
CA ALA A 28 -7.29 2.39 -13.97
C ALA A 28 -6.87 3.57 -14.87
N LEU A 29 -5.57 3.76 -15.13
CA LEU A 29 -5.06 4.74 -16.09
C LEU A 29 -5.34 4.31 -17.55
N ILE A 30 -5.20 3.02 -17.85
CA ILE A 30 -5.46 2.47 -19.18
C ILE A 30 -6.95 2.51 -19.51
N TYR A 31 -7.81 2.08 -18.58
CA TYR A 31 -9.26 2.00 -18.77
C TYR A 31 -9.98 3.34 -18.54
N ARG A 32 -9.28 4.37 -18.03
CA ARG A 32 -9.81 5.71 -17.74
C ARG A 32 -10.99 5.72 -16.76
N ASP A 33 -11.01 4.79 -15.81
CA ASP A 33 -12.10 4.61 -14.84
C ASP A 33 -12.14 5.70 -13.74
N GLY A 34 -11.16 6.63 -13.72
CA GLY A 34 -11.06 7.69 -12.71
C GLY A 34 -10.67 7.21 -11.30
N ALA A 35 -10.74 5.90 -11.04
CA ALA A 35 -10.41 5.27 -9.76
C ALA A 35 -8.90 5.28 -9.41
N GLY A 36 -8.02 5.64 -10.35
CA GLY A 36 -6.56 5.68 -10.14
C GLY A 36 -6.10 6.54 -8.95
N ARG A 37 -6.89 7.56 -8.59
CA ARG A 37 -6.62 8.41 -7.41
C ARG A 37 -6.76 7.64 -6.09
N ALA A 38 -7.75 6.74 -5.97
CA ALA A 38 -7.96 5.96 -4.77
C ALA A 38 -6.79 4.98 -4.54
N PHE A 39 -6.30 4.32 -5.60
CA PHE A 39 -5.16 3.39 -5.51
C PHE A 39 -3.86 4.11 -5.15
N THR A 40 -3.60 5.28 -5.74
CA THR A 40 -2.41 6.08 -5.41
C THR A 40 -2.47 6.64 -3.99
N GLN A 41 -3.62 7.14 -3.52
CA GLN A 41 -3.77 7.55 -2.12
C GLN A 41 -3.55 6.38 -1.15
N THR A 42 -4.15 5.22 -1.43
CA THR A 42 -4.02 4.03 -0.59
C THR A 42 -2.57 3.54 -0.55
N PHE A 43 -1.83 3.61 -1.66
CA PHE A 43 -0.39 3.32 -1.71
C PHE A 43 0.41 4.18 -0.71
N PHE A 44 0.25 5.51 -0.76
CA PHE A 44 1.00 6.42 0.11
C PHE A 44 0.60 6.29 1.58
N VAL A 45 -0.69 6.08 1.86
CA VAL A 45 -1.18 5.89 3.23
C VAL A 45 -0.64 4.58 3.82
N ALA A 46 -0.73 3.46 3.08
CA ALA A 46 -0.18 2.19 3.53
C ALA A 46 1.34 2.25 3.72
N LEU A 47 2.06 2.93 2.83
CA LEU A 47 3.50 3.13 2.96
C LEU A 47 3.85 3.91 4.23
N ALA A 48 3.13 5.00 4.52
CA ALA A 48 3.34 5.80 5.73
C ALA A 48 3.06 4.98 6.99
N ILE A 49 1.94 4.24 7.03
CA ILE A 49 1.56 3.40 8.18
C ILE A 49 2.60 2.29 8.41
N GLY A 50 3.08 1.63 7.36
CA GLY A 50 4.07 0.56 7.51
C GLY A 50 5.47 1.05 7.89
N SER A 51 5.77 2.34 7.66
CA SER A 51 7.04 2.97 8.03
C SER A 51 7.08 3.55 9.46
N MET A 52 5.93 3.62 10.13
CA MET A 52 5.76 4.19 11.47
C MET A 52 5.96 3.12 12.55
#